data_AF-A0A5C3PJD1-F1
#
_entry.id   AF-A0A5C3PJD1-F1
#
_cell.length_a   1.000
_cell.length_b   1.000
_cell.length_c   1.000
_cell.angle_alpha   90.00
_cell.angle_beta   90.00
_cell.angle_gamma   90.00
#
_symmetry.space_group_name_H-M   'P 1'
#
loop_
_entity.id
_entity.type
_entity.pdbx_description
1 polymer ?
#
loop_
_entity_poly.entity_id
_entity_poly.type
_entity_poly.pdbx_seq_one_letter_code
_entity_poly.pdbx_strand_id
1 'polypeptide(L)' 'MSHLLTPFPATFPTEIDERCIDQASDNVESLRSCALTCRVWSIRSRLHLLRAIRVQNDPVSDEIYDFFHSNPPYAQLVQ' A
#
# COMPACT_ATOMS: atom_id res chain seq x y z
N MET A 1 -43.66 19.38 -6.19
CA MET A 1 -42.91 18.12 -6.36
C MET A 1 -41.58 18.28 -5.66
N SER A 2 -41.52 17.92 -4.37
CA SER A 2 -40.30 18.00 -3.56
C SER A 2 -39.45 16.76 -3.84
N HIS A 3 -38.33 16.94 -4.54
CA HIS A 3 -37.30 15.91 -4.62
C HIS A 3 -36.78 15.69 -3.20
N LEU A 4 -37.14 14.55 -2.61
CA LEU A 4 -36.54 14.08 -1.36
C LEU A 4 -35.06 13.85 -1.66
N LEU A 5 -34.21 14.78 -1.20
CA LEU A 5 -32.78 14.55 -1.10
C LEU A 5 -32.62 13.43 -0.07
N THR A 6 -32.58 12.18 -0.54
CA THR A 6 -32.13 11.07 0.29
C THR A 6 -30.75 11.45 0.80
N PRO A 7 -30.55 11.59 2.12
CA PRO A 7 -29.23 11.89 2.63
C PRO A 7 -28.32 10.75 2.19
N PHE A 8 -27.29 11.07 1.41
CA PHE A 8 -26.25 10.09 1.14
C PHE A 8 -25.80 9.55 2.49
N PRO A 9 -25.72 8.22 2.67
CA PRO A 9 -25.14 7.67 3.89
C PRO A 9 -23.78 8.33 4.10
N ALA A 10 -23.46 8.68 5.35
CA ALA A 10 -22.24 9.43 5.69
C ALA A 10 -20.94 8.66 5.39
N THR A 11 -21.04 7.47 4.82
CA THR A 11 -19.95 6.56 4.47
C THR A 11 -20.25 5.95 3.11
N PHE A 12 -19.23 5.86 2.27
CA PHE A 12 -19.31 5.14 1.01
C PHE A 12 -19.49 3.64 1.26
N PRO A 13 -20.03 2.89 0.27
CA PRO A 13 -19.94 1.44 0.30
C PRO A 13 -18.48 0.99 0.35
N THR A 14 -18.23 -0.11 1.05
CA THR A 14 -16.88 -0.67 1.23
C THR A 14 -16.18 -0.91 -0.10
N GLU A 15 -16.90 -1.32 -1.14
CA GLU A 15 -16.35 -1.59 -2.47
C GLU A 15 -15.75 -0.33 -3.12
N ILE A 16 -16.31 0.85 -2.82
CA ILE A 16 -15.81 2.13 -3.33
C ILE A 16 -14.56 2.54 -2.56
N ASP A 17 -14.60 2.45 -1.23
CA ASP A 17 -13.44 2.73 -0.37
C ASP A 17 -12.25 1.84 -0.73
N GLU A 18 -12.50 0.54 -0.95
CA GLU A 18 -11.46 -0.42 -1.35
C GLU A 18 -10.88 -0.09 -2.72
N ARG A 19 -11.72 0.23 -3.72
CA ARG A 19 -11.23 0.64 -5.04
C ARG A 19 -10.37 1.90 -4.97
N CYS A 20 -10.72 2.87 -4.14
CA CYS A 20 -9.91 4.07 -3.96
C CYS A 20 -8.52 3.73 -3.39
N ILE A 21 -8.45 2.84 -2.41
CA ILE A 21 -7.19 2.41 -1.80
C ILE A 21 -6.37 1.56 -2.78
N ASP A 22 -7.01 0.68 -3.55
CA ASP A 22 -6.35 -0.11 -4.60
C ASP A 22 -5.71 0.78 -5.66
N GLN A 23 -6.37 1.86 -6.07
CA GLN A 23 -5.80 2.85 -7.00
C GLN A 23 -4.59 3.59 -6.41
N ALA A 24 -4.55 3.77 -5.09
CA ALA A 24 -3.42 4.39 -4.40
C ALA A 24 -2.28 3.41 -4.09
N SER A 25 -2.46 2.11 -4.36
CA SER A 25 -1.58 1.05 -3.86
C SER A 25 -0.11 1.15 -4.32
N ASP A 26 0.14 1.79 -5.47
CA ASP A 26 1.48 1.98 -6.02
C ASP A 26 2.22 3.19 -5.40
N ASN A 27 1.53 4.04 -4.63
CA ASN A 27 2.12 5.23 -4.02
C ASN A 27 2.06 5.17 -2.49
N VAL A 28 3.21 4.88 -1.88
CA VAL A 28 3.39 4.79 -0.43
C VAL A 28 2.94 6.06 0.30
N GLU A 29 3.19 7.24 -0.27
CA GLU A 29 2.83 8.51 0.37
C GLU A 29 1.32 8.76 0.35
N SER A 30 0.67 8.39 -0.76
CA SER A 30 -0.80 8.41 -0.86
C SER A 30 -1.43 7.43 0.13
N LEU A 31 -0.92 6.21 0.23
CA LEU A 31 -1.39 5.22 1.20
C LEU A 31 -1.22 5.66 2.66
N ARG A 32 -0.09 6.32 3.00
CA ARG A 32 0.11 6.93 4.33
C ARG A 32 -0.96 7.97 4.62
N SER A 33 -1.22 8.86 3.67
CA SER A 33 -2.26 9.88 3.79
C SER A 33 -3.65 9.25 3.97
N CYS A 34 -3.98 8.20 3.20
CA CYS A 34 -5.21 7.42 3.33
C CYS A 34 -5.33 6.74 4.70
N ALA A 35 -4.23 6.22 5.25
CA ALA A 35 -4.23 5.56 6.55
C ALA A 35 -4.56 6.50 7.72
N LEU A 36 -4.34 7.82 7.53
CA LEU A 36 -4.55 8.87 8.52
C LEU A 36 -5.89 9.61 8.37
N THR A 37 -6.65 9.39 7.28
CA THR A 37 -7.86 10.16 6.99
C THR A 37 -9.04 9.74 7.85
N CYS A 38 -9.32 8.43 7.94
CA CYS A 38 -10.41 7.90 8.74
C CYS A 38 -10.16 6.44 9.15
N ARG A 39 -10.92 5.96 10.15
CA ARG A 39 -10.77 4.59 10.68
C ARG A 39 -11.05 3.52 9.62
N VAL A 40 -12.00 3.77 8.72
CA VAL A 40 -12.39 2.85 7.64
C VAL A 40 -11.21 2.61 6.69
N TRP A 41 -10.51 3.67 6.30
CA TRP A 41 -9.39 3.59 5.37
C TRP A 41 -8.09 3.10 6.03
N SER A 42 -7.98 3.26 7.36
CA SER A 42 -6.76 2.95 8.12
C SER A 42 -6.30 1.49 8.03
N ILE A 43 -7.21 0.52 8.11
CA ILE A 43 -6.83 -0.91 8.14
C ILE A 43 -6.38 -1.36 6.74
N ARG A 44 -7.16 -1.05 5.71
CA ARG A 44 -6.86 -1.41 4.32
C ARG A 44 -5.60 -0.69 3.81
N SER A 45 -5.46 0.61 4.04
CA SER A 45 -4.26 1.35 3.61
C SER A 45 -2.98 0.79 4.24
N ARG A 46 -3.03 0.41 5.53
CA ARG A 46 -1.90 -0.24 6.20
C ARG A 46 -1.60 -1.63 5.65
N LEU A 47 -2.60 -2.39 5.24
CA LEU A 47 -2.38 -3.66 4.55
C LEU A 47 -1.52 -3.47 3.29
N HIS A 48 -1.82 -2.46 2.47
CA HIS A 48 -1.00 -2.15 1.28
C HIS A 48 0.39 -1.63 1.65
N LEU A 49 0.50 -0.76 2.67
CA LEU A 49 1.79 -0.24 3.14
C LEU A 49 2.73 -1.34 3.67
N LEU A 50 2.17 -2.34 4.35
CA LEU A 50 2.93 -3.43 4.96
C LEU A 50 3.05 -4.66 4.06
N ARG A 51 2.40 -4.67 2.89
CA ARG A 51 2.49 -5.76 1.92
C ARG A 51 3.91 -5.92 1.37
N ALA A 52 4.62 -4.81 1.19
CA ALA A 52 5.98 -4.80 0.70
C ALA A 52 6.79 -3.74 1.44
N ILE A 53 7.81 -4.19 2.17
CA ILE A 53 8.73 -3.30 2.87
C ILE A 53 9.99 -3.20 2.04
N ARG A 54 10.26 -1.99 1.53
CA ARG A 54 11.54 -1.69 0.88
C ARG A 54 12.49 -1.11 1.91
N VAL A 55 13.49 -1.89 2.30
CA VAL A 55 14.63 -1.39 3.08
C VAL A 55 15.51 -0.60 2.11
N GLN A 56 15.86 0.64 2.48
CA GLN A 56 16.73 1.51 1.67
C GLN A 56 17.93 1.92 2.52
N ASN A 57 19.10 2.04 1.88
CA ASN A 57 20.35 2.50 2.49
C ASN A 57 20.80 1.67 3.70
N ASP A 58 20.54 0.37 3.67
CA ASP A 58 21.14 -0.56 4.62
C ASP A 58 22.43 -1.08 3.99
N PRO A 59 23.62 -0.74 4.51
CA PRO A 59 24.89 -1.18 3.92
C PRO A 59 24.97 -2.71 3.83
N VAL A 60 24.30 -3.43 4.72
CA VAL A 60 24.19 -4.89 4.66
C VAL A 60 23.37 -5.33 3.44
N SER A 61 22.29 -4.61 3.10
CA SER A 61 21.50 -4.90 1.89
C SER A 61 22.27 -4.65 0.60
N ASP A 62 23.16 -3.66 0.59
CA ASP A 62 24.05 -3.39 -0.56
C ASP A 62 25.09 -4.50 -0.70
N GLU A 63 25.72 -4.94 0.40
CA GLU A 63 26.65 -6.08 0.40
C GLU A 63 25.98 -7.38 -0.09
N ILE A 64 24.74 -7.64 0.35
CA ILE A 64 23.96 -8.79 -0.09
C ILE A 64 23.64 -8.70 -1.59
N TYR A 65 23.26 -7.52 -2.07
CA TYR A 65 23.00 -7.30 -3.50
C TYR A 65 24.27 -7.52 -4.34
N ASP A 66 25.39 -6.94 -3.93
CA ASP A 66 26.70 -7.11 -4.58
C ASP A 66 27.16 -8.57 -4.56
N PHE A 67 26.91 -9.30 -3.47
CA PHE A 67 27.21 -10.72 -3.36
C PHE A 67 26.43 -11.54 -4.38
N PHE A 68 25.11 -11.33 -4.51
CA PHE A 68 24.30 -12.04 -5.49
C PHE A 68 24.65 -11.64 -6.93
N HIS A 69 24.99 -10.37 -7.16
CA HIS A 69 25.44 -9.89 -8.46
C HIS A 69 26.77 -10.54 -8.88
N SER A 70 27.69 -10.70 -7.93
CA SER A 70 28.99 -11.33 -8.16
C SER A 70 28.93 -12.86 -8.22
N ASN A 71 27.85 -13.48 -7.71
CA ASN A 71 27.68 -14.93 -7.71
C ASN A 71 26.28 -15.36 -8.23
N PRO A 72 26.05 -15.29 -9.56
CA PRO A 72 24.75 -15.52 -10.20
C PRO A 72 24.03 -16.85 -9.86
N PRO A 73 24.72 -17.98 -9.64
CA PRO A 73 24.05 -19.25 -9.31
C PRO A 73 23.26 -19.20 -8.00
N TYR A 74 23.70 -18.39 -7.03
CA TYR A 74 23.03 -18.29 -5.72
C TYR A 74 21.83 -17.34 -5.75
N ALA A 75 21.80 -16.39 -6.68
CA ALA A 75 20.66 -15.50 -6.85
C ALA A 75 19.36 -16.26 -7.20
N GLN A 76 19.49 -17.43 -7.84
CA GLN A 76 18.34 -18.29 -8.19
C GLN A 76 17.70 -18.98 -6.98
N LEU A 77 18.37 -18.99 -5.82
CA LEU A 77 17.89 -19.67 -4.61
C LEU A 77 17.03 -18.79 -3.69
N VAL A 78 16.89 -17.50 -4.00
CA VAL A 78 16.24 -16.49 -3.14
C VAL A 78 14.93 -15.97 -3.78
N GLN A 79 14.25 -16.81 -4.56
CA GLN A 79 12.96 -16.46 -5.18
C GLN A 79 11.80 -16.46 -4.18
#